data_AF-A0A2T1F819-F1
#
_entry.id   AF-A0A2T1F819-F1
#
_cell.length_a   1.000
_cell.length_b   1.000
_cell.length_c   1.000
_cell.angle_alpha   90.00
_cell.angle_beta   90.00
_cell.angle_gamma   90.00
#
_symmetry.space_group_name_H-M   'P 1'
#
loop_
_entity.id
_entity.type
_entity.pdbx_description
1 polymer ?
#
loop_
_entity_poly.entity_id
_entity_poly.type
_entity_poly.pdbx_seq_one_letter_code
_entity_poly.pdbx_strand_id
1 'polypeptide(L)'
;MNPILRQGDVLIIPSDTSATGTKLPHLTLAEGEVTGHRHRISNGEAELFERDGVLYLKVLSPTAVLTHEEHAEVTIPQGDWEIRIQREYSPEGWRYVAD
;
A
#
# COMPACT_ATOMS: atom_id res chain seq x y z
N MET A 1 14.81 -11.08 -5.73
CA MET A 1 13.82 -10.73 -4.70
C MET A 1 13.62 -9.24 -4.79
N ASN A 2 12.37 -8.78 -4.91
CA ASN A 2 12.08 -7.35 -4.90
C ASN A 2 12.39 -6.79 -3.49
N PRO A 3 12.85 -5.54 -3.34
CA PRO A 3 13.00 -4.93 -2.03
C PRO A 3 11.64 -4.57 -1.43
N ILE A 4 11.57 -4.44 -0.11
CA ILE A 4 10.44 -3.78 0.56
C ILE A 4 10.45 -2.31 0.14
N LEU A 5 9.30 -1.80 -0.32
CA LEU A 5 9.11 -0.40 -0.67
C LEU A 5 8.35 0.32 0.45
N ARG A 6 8.51 1.64 0.54
CA ARG A 6 7.84 2.48 1.55
C ARG A 6 7.38 3.80 0.94
N GLN A 7 6.19 4.25 1.32
CA GLN A 7 5.70 5.60 1.10
C GLN A 7 4.95 6.05 2.35
N GLY A 8 5.49 7.02 3.09
CA GLY A 8 4.93 7.41 4.40
C GLY A 8 4.85 6.22 5.36
N ASP A 9 3.69 6.02 5.94
CA ASP A 9 3.38 4.90 6.82
C ASP A 9 3.05 3.59 6.06
N VAL A 10 2.98 3.59 4.74
CA VAL A 10 2.66 2.41 3.94
C VAL A 10 3.92 1.65 3.55
N LEU A 11 4.05 0.41 4.01
CA LEU A 11 5.00 -0.59 3.53
C LEU A 11 4.36 -1.46 2.46
N ILE A 12 5.10 -1.69 1.38
CA ILE A 12 4.74 -2.58 0.28
C ILE A 12 5.76 -3.73 0.27
N ILE A 13 5.34 -4.88 0.77
CA ILE A 13 6.21 -6.02 1.07
C ILE A 13 5.99 -7.07 -0.03
N PRO A 14 7.04 -7.54 -0.72
CA PRO A 14 6.89 -8.57 -1.74
C PRO A 14 6.34 -9.86 -1.09
N SER A 15 5.37 -10.50 -1.76
CA SER A 15 4.77 -11.74 -1.29
C SER A 15 4.97 -12.84 -2.31
N ASP A 16 5.45 -14.00 -1.84
CA ASP A 16 5.49 -15.23 -2.65
C ASP A 16 4.12 -15.93 -2.71
N THR A 17 3.13 -15.42 -1.97
CA THR A 17 1.75 -15.92 -1.99
C THR A 17 0.91 -15.02 -2.88
N SER A 18 0.09 -15.62 -3.76
CA SER A 18 -0.81 -14.84 -4.60
C SER A 18 -1.77 -13.98 -3.76
N ALA A 19 -1.95 -12.74 -4.19
CA ALA A 19 -2.96 -11.85 -3.65
C ALA A 19 -4.34 -12.50 -3.88
N THR A 20 -4.97 -12.87 -2.77
CA THR A 20 -6.23 -13.62 -2.72
C THR A 20 -7.09 -13.07 -1.60
N GLY A 21 -8.40 -13.21 -1.74
CA GLY A 21 -9.37 -12.66 -0.79
C GLY A 21 -10.54 -12.00 -1.51
N THR A 22 -11.22 -11.09 -0.82
CA THR A 22 -12.29 -10.29 -1.40
C THR A 22 -11.68 -9.19 -2.26
N LYS A 23 -11.95 -9.18 -3.56
CA LYS A 23 -11.50 -8.11 -4.46
C LYS A 23 -12.20 -6.80 -4.11
N LEU A 24 -11.43 -5.75 -3.89
CA LEU A 24 -11.94 -4.41 -3.62
C LEU A 24 -12.19 -3.65 -4.94
N PRO A 25 -13.21 -2.76 -4.98
CA PRO A 25 -13.55 -1.99 -6.18
C PRO A 25 -12.68 -0.72 -6.36
N HIS A 26 -11.58 -0.60 -5.60
CA HIS A 26 -10.68 0.56 -5.62
C HIS A 26 -9.21 0.13 -5.47
N LEU A 27 -8.30 1.08 -5.62
CA LEU A 27 -6.85 0.89 -5.48
C LEU A 27 -6.22 1.82 -4.42
N THR A 28 -7.00 2.30 -3.45
CA THR A 28 -6.48 2.93 -2.23
C THR A 28 -5.91 1.87 -1.30
N LEU A 29 -4.64 2.02 -0.92
CA LEU A 29 -3.89 1.15 0.00
C LEU A 29 -4.01 1.62 1.46
N ALA A 30 -4.14 2.93 1.66
CA ALA A 30 -4.35 3.55 2.96
C ALA A 30 -4.97 4.93 2.78
N GLU A 31 -5.78 5.35 3.75
CA GLU A 31 -6.20 6.75 3.90
C GLU A 31 -5.09 7.47 4.68
N GLY A 32 -4.68 8.67 4.22
CA GLY A 32 -3.69 9.49 4.90
C GLY A 32 -4.25 10.16 6.15
N GLU A 33 -3.39 10.76 6.97
CA GLU A 33 -3.79 11.45 8.22
C GLU A 33 -4.64 12.70 7.93
N VAL A 34 -4.38 13.37 6.82
CA VAL A 34 -5.13 14.54 6.37
C VAL A 34 -6.38 14.08 5.61
N THR A 35 -7.54 14.58 6.03
CA THR A 35 -8.82 14.23 5.39
C THR A 35 -8.78 14.47 3.89
N GLY A 36 -8.91 13.38 3.13
CA GLY A 36 -8.92 13.40 1.66
C GLY A 36 -7.66 12.85 1.03
N HIS A 37 -6.53 12.86 1.75
CA HIS A 37 -5.27 12.30 1.28
C HIS A 37 -5.29 10.78 1.30
N ARG A 38 -4.62 10.15 0.34
CA ARG A 38 -4.66 8.70 0.19
C ARG A 38 -3.43 8.13 -0.49
N HIS A 39 -2.92 7.03 0.04
CA HIS A 39 -1.93 6.23 -0.67
C HIS A 39 -2.69 5.38 -1.68
N ARG A 40 -2.58 5.71 -2.97
CA ARG A 40 -3.38 5.07 -4.02
C ARG A 40 -2.54 4.75 -5.24
N ILE A 41 -2.83 3.63 -5.90
CA ILE A 41 -2.33 3.35 -7.24
C ILE A 41 -3.01 4.29 -8.24
N SER A 42 -2.23 5.18 -8.85
CA SER A 42 -2.70 6.20 -9.80
C SER A 42 -2.46 5.80 -11.27
N ASN A 43 -1.47 4.93 -11.51
CA ASN A 43 -1.10 4.48 -12.86
C ASN A 43 -0.68 3.01 -12.87
N GLY A 44 -0.89 2.33 -14.00
CA GLY A 44 -0.68 0.89 -14.17
C GLY A 44 -1.93 0.05 -13.91
N GLU A 45 -1.85 -1.23 -14.25
CA GLU A 45 -2.91 -2.21 -14.03
C GLU A 45 -2.63 -2.98 -12.75
N ALA A 46 -3.56 -2.92 -11.79
CA ALA A 46 -3.45 -3.62 -10.53
C ALA A 46 -4.83 -4.04 -10.00
N GLU A 47 -4.82 -5.00 -9.08
CA GLU A 47 -5.98 -5.45 -8.33
C GLU A 47 -5.67 -5.43 -6.84
N LEU A 48 -6.64 -5.01 -6.04
CA LEU A 48 -6.50 -4.98 -4.58
C LEU A 48 -7.47 -5.99 -3.96
N PHE A 49 -6.96 -6.75 -3.01
CA PHE A 49 -7.72 -7.76 -2.27
C PHE A 49 -7.59 -7.50 -0.78
N GLU A 50 -8.65 -7.84 -0.05
CA GLU A 50 -8.64 -7.88 1.41
C GLU A 50 -8.82 -9.32 1.89
N ARG A 51 -7.98 -9.73 2.84
CA ARG A 51 -8.08 -11.00 3.54
C ARG A 51 -7.65 -10.84 4.99
N ASP A 52 -8.54 -11.16 5.91
CA ASP A 52 -8.34 -11.12 7.36
C ASP A 52 -7.84 -9.74 7.87
N GLY A 53 -8.36 -8.65 7.29
CA GLY A 53 -7.99 -7.28 7.62
C GLY A 53 -6.64 -6.83 7.06
N VAL A 54 -6.03 -7.63 6.19
CA VAL A 54 -4.77 -7.31 5.50
C VAL A 54 -5.04 -7.09 4.02
N LEU A 55 -4.44 -6.04 3.46
CA LEU A 55 -4.54 -5.73 2.04
C LEU A 55 -3.43 -6.42 1.26
N TYR A 56 -3.78 -6.97 0.10
CA TYR A 56 -2.87 -7.59 -0.85
C TYR A 56 -3.04 -6.94 -2.22
N LEU A 57 -1.94 -6.41 -2.75
CA LEU A 57 -1.89 -5.77 -4.06
C LEU A 57 -1.30 -6.75 -5.08
N LYS A 58 -2.00 -6.91 -6.20
CA LYS A 58 -1.49 -7.61 -7.39
C LYS A 58 -1.23 -6.63 -8.49
N VAL A 59 0.03 -6.43 -8.86
CA VAL A 59 0.42 -5.58 -9.99
C VAL A 59 0.47 -6.45 -11.25
N LEU A 60 -0.39 -6.15 -12.22
CA LEU A 60 -0.57 -6.90 -13.46
C LEU A 60 0.33 -6.36 -14.59
N SER A 61 0.48 -5.04 -14.67
CA SER A 61 1.38 -4.38 -15.62
C SER A 61 2.85 -4.52 -15.18
N PRO A 62 3.85 -4.23 -16.06
CA PRO A 62 5.26 -4.29 -15.68
C PRO A 62 5.60 -3.47 -14.43
N THR A 63 4.91 -2.34 -14.25
CA THR A 63 4.95 -1.50 -13.05
C THR A 63 3.58 -0.87 -12.79
N ALA A 64 3.35 -0.49 -11.53
CA ALA A 64 2.29 0.42 -11.10
C ALA A 64 2.89 1.57 -10.27
N VAL A 65 2.20 2.70 -10.19
CA VAL A 65 2.67 3.89 -9.46
C VAL A 65 1.77 4.16 -8.27
N LEU A 66 2.36 4.17 -7.07
CA LEU A 66 1.72 4.60 -5.83
C LEU A 66 1.97 6.09 -5.61
N THR A 67 0.92 6.83 -5.34
CA THR A 67 0.97 8.28 -5.08
C THR A 67 0.27 8.60 -3.78
N HIS A 68 0.75 9.66 -3.13
CA HIS A 68 0.13 10.36 -2.01
C HIS A 68 0.38 11.87 -2.23
N GLU A 69 -0.54 12.71 -1.77
CA GLU A 69 -0.52 14.15 -2.01
C GLU A 69 0.75 14.86 -1.48
N GLU A 70 1.39 14.29 -0.46
CA GLU A 70 2.56 14.88 0.22
C GLU A 70 3.87 14.13 -0.09
N HIS A 71 3.81 13.05 -0.87
CA HIS A 71 4.95 12.19 -1.10
C HIS A 71 5.38 12.07 -2.55
N ALA A 72 6.67 11.78 -2.71
CA ALA A 72 7.20 11.34 -3.98
C ALA A 72 6.54 10.01 -4.39
N GLU A 73 6.28 9.88 -5.69
CA GLU A 73 5.72 8.69 -6.28
C GLU A 73 6.64 7.48 -6.05
N VAL A 74 6.02 6.31 -5.83
CA VAL A 74 6.74 5.04 -5.69
C VAL A 74 6.35 4.10 -6.81
N THR A 75 7.34 3.67 -7.59
CA THR A 75 7.15 2.68 -8.65
C THR A 75 7.22 1.28 -8.06
N ILE A 76 6.13 0.52 -8.21
CA ILE A 76 5.98 -0.85 -7.74
C ILE A 76 6.11 -1.81 -8.94
N PRO A 77 7.09 -2.71 -8.95
CA PRO A 77 7.21 -3.73 -10.01
C PRO A 77 6.02 -4.70 -10.04
N GLN A 78 5.84 -5.35 -11.19
CA GLN A 78 4.92 -6.47 -11.35
C GLN A 78 5.12 -7.53 -10.26
N GLY A 79 4.02 -8.07 -9.73
CA GLY A 79 4.04 -9.12 -8.70
C GLY A 79 2.91 -8.99 -7.69
N ASP A 80 2.94 -9.90 -6.71
CA ASP A 80 2.05 -9.92 -5.55
C ASP A 80 2.74 -9.27 -4.34
N TRP A 81 1.99 -8.47 -3.60
CA TRP A 81 2.50 -7.66 -2.49
C TRP A 81 1.53 -7.67 -1.31
N GLU A 82 2.07 -7.72 -0.10
CA GLU A 82 1.34 -7.47 1.13
C GLU A 82 1.52 -6.01 1.55
N ILE A 83 0.42 -5.37 1.94
CA ILE A 83 0.42 -3.97 2.37
C ILE A 83 0.35 -3.93 3.91
N ARG A 84 1.28 -3.19 4.52
CA ARG A 84 1.30 -2.97 5.97
C ARG A 84 1.37 -1.49 6.29
N ILE A 85 0.53 -1.08 7.23
CA ILE A 85 0.50 0.29 7.76
C ILE A 85 1.38 0.34 9.01
N GLN A 86 2.43 1.17 8.99
CA GLN A 86 3.28 1.43 10.14
C GLN A 86 2.57 2.39 11.10
N ARG A 87 2.62 2.09 12.39
CA ARG A 87 2.12 2.98 13.44
C ARG A 87 3.26 3.29 14.40
N GLU A 88 3.40 4.54 14.79
CA GLU A 88 4.36 4.96 15.82
C GLU A 88 3.79 4.64 17.19
N TYR A 89 4.59 3.97 18.02
CA TYR A 89 4.22 3.77 19.41
C TYR A 89 4.62 5.02 20.21
N SER A 90 3.64 5.73 20.81
CA SER A 90 3.90 6.69 21.87
C SER A 90 3.35 6.15 23.21
N PRO A 91 4.07 6.32 24.33
CA PRO A 91 3.61 5.85 25.65
C PRO A 91 2.34 6.56 26.16
N GLU A 92 1.87 7.61 25.48
CA GLU A 92 0.65 8.38 25.76
C GLU A 92 -0.54 7.97 24.85
N GLY A 93 -0.33 7.03 23.91
CA GLY A 93 -1.32 6.59 22.92
C GLY A 93 -0.68 6.26 21.57
N TRP A 94 -1.38 5.53 20.69
CA TRP A 94 -0.90 5.28 19.33
C TRP A 94 -0.87 6.60 18.54
N ARG A 95 0.24 6.87 17.86
CA ARG A 95 0.35 7.96 16.88
C ARG A 95 0.75 7.33 15.55
N TYR A 96 0.24 7.78 14.42
CA TYR A 96 0.77 7.24 13.16
C TYR A 96 2.22 7.70 13.00
N VAL A 97 3.06 6.88 12.37
CA VAL A 97 4.38 7.37 11.95
C VAL A 97 4.08 8.50 10.99
N ALA A 98 4.63 9.70 11.24
CA ALA A 98 4.41 10.84 10.38
C ALA A 98 4.64 10.41 8.92
N ASP A 99 3.64 10.68 8.09
CA ASP A 99 3.74 10.65 6.63
C ASP A 99 5.08 11.28 6.21
#